data_AF-A0A962X7K3-F1
#
_entry.id   AF-A0A962X7K3-F1
#
_cell.length_a   1.000
_cell.length_b   1.000
_cell.length_c   1.000
_cell.angle_alpha   90.00
_cell.angle_beta   90.00
_cell.angle_gamma   90.00
#
_symmetry.space_group_name_H-M   'P 1'
#
loop_
_entity.id
_entity.type
_entity.pdbx_description
1 polymer ?
#
loop_
_entity_poly.entity_id
_entity_poly.type
_entity_poly.pdbx_seq_one_letter_code
_entity_poly.pdbx_strand_id
1 'polypeptide(L)'
;SDSQAMGRVGEVITRTWQTAHKMKVQRGNLLPPSAPEDEASHPADNFRVKRYIAKYTINPAITHGIGHLVGSLEVGKLADIVLWRPAFFGVKPALIIKGGFIIAAPMGDPNASIPTPQPVHYRPMFGAFGGALAATCLTFVSKAALNSGALDTLGLHRMLAAVRDTRTVSKRDLIHNDALPKIDVDPQTYEVRADGVLLTCEPAAILPLAQRYFLF
;
A
#
# COMPACT_ATOMS: atom_id res chain seq x y z
N SER A 1 -5.94 4.93 5.49
CA SER A 1 -6.97 4.08 6.14
C SER A 1 -7.95 4.91 6.91
N ASP A 2 -7.50 5.99 7.55
CA ASP A 2 -8.29 6.72 8.55
C ASP A 2 -8.81 5.79 9.66
N SER A 3 -7.87 5.00 10.20
CA SER A 3 -8.18 3.81 10.99
C SER A 3 -8.98 4.14 12.24
N GLN A 4 -10.17 3.56 12.35
CA GLN A 4 -11.13 3.77 13.45
C GLN A 4 -11.66 5.21 13.58
N ALA A 5 -11.34 6.09 12.64
CA ALA A 5 -11.81 7.46 12.55
C ALA A 5 -12.30 7.73 11.12
N MET A 6 -13.44 7.17 10.73
CA MET A 6 -13.98 7.23 9.35
C MET A 6 -13.33 6.30 8.31
N GLY A 7 -12.51 5.33 8.73
CA GLY A 7 -12.04 4.30 7.83
C GLY A 7 -11.47 3.03 8.48
N ARG A 8 -10.98 2.13 7.62
CA ARG A 8 -10.71 0.72 7.96
C ARG A 8 -9.24 0.38 7.73
N VAL A 9 -8.53 -0.02 8.78
CA VAL A 9 -7.09 -0.31 8.74
C VAL A 9 -6.74 -1.49 7.83
N GLY A 10 -7.56 -2.55 7.85
CA GLY A 10 -7.33 -3.77 7.09
C GLY A 10 -7.70 -3.70 5.61
N GLU A 11 -8.22 -2.57 5.12
CA GLU A 11 -8.82 -2.49 3.78
C GLU A 11 -8.07 -1.56 2.81
N VAL A 12 -6.94 -0.96 3.19
CA VAL A 12 -6.18 -0.05 2.32
C VAL A 12 -5.82 -0.72 0.99
N ILE A 13 -5.25 -1.92 1.05
CA ILE A 13 -4.85 -2.68 -0.13
C ILE A 13 -6.09 -3.15 -0.90
N THR A 14 -7.07 -3.74 -0.21
CA THR A 14 -8.29 -4.27 -0.84
C THR A 14 -9.08 -3.20 -1.58
N ARG A 15 -9.29 -2.02 -0.97
CA ARG A 15 -10.03 -0.90 -1.58
C ARG A 15 -9.29 -0.29 -2.76
N THR A 16 -7.96 -0.31 -2.73
CA THR A 16 -7.14 0.10 -3.89
C THR A 16 -7.45 -0.78 -5.09
N TRP A 17 -7.43 -2.11 -4.92
CA TRP A 17 -7.68 -3.05 -6.02
C TRP A 17 -9.14 -3.11 -6.45
N GLN A 18 -10.10 -2.98 -5.53
CA GLN A 18 -11.52 -2.84 -5.87
C GLN A 18 -11.78 -1.58 -6.72
N THR A 19 -11.11 -0.46 -6.42
CA THR A 19 -11.21 0.77 -7.20
C THR A 19 -10.59 0.59 -8.59
N ALA A 20 -9.39 -0.02 -8.66
CA ALA A 20 -8.75 -0.34 -9.94
C ALA A 20 -9.64 -1.21 -10.84
N HIS A 21 -10.28 -2.22 -10.25
CA HIS A 21 -11.24 -3.10 -10.91
C HIS A 21 -12.49 -2.34 -11.39
N LYS A 22 -13.18 -1.59 -10.51
CA LYS A 22 -14.38 -0.81 -10.88
C LYS A 22 -14.09 0.12 -12.06
N MET A 23 -12.96 0.82 -11.99
CA MET A 23 -12.54 1.73 -13.06
C MET A 23 -12.17 1.01 -14.36
N LYS A 24 -11.84 -0.29 -14.33
CA LYS A 24 -11.57 -1.07 -15.55
C LYS A 24 -12.89 -1.48 -16.18
N VAL A 25 -13.81 -1.98 -15.36
CA VAL A 25 -15.16 -2.36 -15.79
C VAL A 25 -15.89 -1.18 -16.42
N GLN A 26 -15.82 0.01 -15.82
CA GLN A 26 -16.57 1.17 -16.30
C GLN A 26 -15.87 2.02 -17.36
N ARG A 27 -14.53 2.00 -17.42
CA ARG A 27 -13.76 2.90 -18.31
C ARG A 27 -12.84 2.18 -19.29
N GLY A 28 -12.85 0.84 -19.31
CA GLY A 28 -12.01 0.05 -20.20
C GLY A 28 -10.52 0.02 -19.80
N ASN A 29 -9.67 -0.37 -20.76
CA ASN A 29 -8.23 -0.44 -20.56
C ASN A 29 -7.63 0.97 -20.34
N LEU A 30 -6.54 1.05 -19.58
CA LEU A 30 -5.81 2.31 -19.37
C LEU A 30 -4.40 2.16 -19.94
N LEU A 31 -4.15 2.82 -21.07
CA LEU A 31 -2.84 2.87 -21.70
C LEU A 31 -1.90 3.85 -20.97
N PRO A 32 -0.58 3.60 -20.95
CA PRO A 32 0.38 4.60 -20.53
C PRO A 32 0.32 5.83 -21.46
N PRO A 33 0.59 7.05 -20.96
CA PRO A 33 0.54 8.28 -21.77
C PRO A 33 1.45 8.27 -23.00
N SER A 34 2.50 7.46 -22.98
CA SER A 34 3.48 7.32 -24.06
C SER A 34 3.25 6.10 -24.95
N ALA A 35 2.10 5.41 -24.83
CA ALA A 35 1.78 4.27 -25.70
C ALA A 35 1.57 4.76 -27.14
N PRO A 36 2.17 4.09 -28.16
CA PRO A 36 1.77 4.28 -29.55
C PRO A 36 0.28 4.01 -29.74
N GLU A 37 -0.38 4.75 -30.63
CA GLU A 37 -1.83 4.60 -30.90
C GLU A 37 -2.20 3.16 -31.32
N ASP A 38 -1.25 2.44 -31.91
CA ASP A 38 -1.40 1.07 -32.43
C ASP A 38 -1.27 -0.03 -31.34
N GLU A 39 -0.82 0.31 -30.12
CA GLU A 39 -0.72 -0.62 -28.97
C GLU A 39 -2.02 -0.71 -28.15
N ALA A 40 -3.14 -0.23 -28.70
CA ALA A 40 -4.45 -0.18 -28.06
C ALA A 40 -4.98 -1.53 -27.53
N SER A 41 -4.35 -2.65 -27.91
CA SER A 41 -4.76 -4.01 -27.58
C SER A 41 -3.82 -4.78 -26.65
N HIS A 42 -2.90 -4.14 -25.90
CA HIS A 42 -2.11 -4.91 -24.94
C HIS A 42 -3.05 -5.57 -23.90
N PRO A 43 -3.12 -6.92 -23.80
CA PRO A 43 -4.15 -7.63 -23.03
C PRO A 43 -3.99 -7.50 -21.51
N ALA A 44 -2.98 -6.77 -21.04
CA ALA A 44 -2.56 -6.75 -19.65
C ALA A 44 -2.75 -5.35 -19.03
N ASP A 45 -3.22 -5.30 -17.78
CA ASP A 45 -3.48 -4.06 -17.04
C ASP A 45 -2.23 -3.45 -16.38
N ASN A 46 -1.02 -3.75 -16.86
CA ASN A 46 0.22 -3.46 -16.15
C ASN A 46 0.37 -1.98 -15.75
N PHE A 47 0.00 -1.05 -16.64
CA PHE A 47 0.07 0.38 -16.32
C PHE A 47 -0.89 0.76 -15.18
N ARG A 48 -2.13 0.28 -15.23
CA ARG A 48 -3.11 0.44 -14.14
C ARG A 48 -2.59 -0.21 -12.85
N VAL A 49 -2.04 -1.42 -12.91
CA VAL A 49 -1.49 -2.12 -11.74
C VAL A 49 -0.36 -1.30 -11.10
N LYS A 50 0.62 -0.84 -11.89
CA LYS A 50 1.72 0.02 -11.43
C LYS A 50 1.21 1.33 -10.83
N ARG A 51 0.22 1.96 -11.47
CA ARG A 51 -0.41 3.20 -10.99
C ARG A 51 -1.08 3.02 -9.63
N TYR A 52 -1.75 1.90 -9.41
CA TYR A 52 -2.51 1.66 -8.17
C TYR A 52 -1.64 1.13 -7.03
N ILE A 53 -0.68 0.24 -7.29
CA ILE A 53 0.24 -0.24 -6.23
C ILE A 53 1.05 0.92 -5.64
N ALA A 54 1.48 1.88 -6.47
CA ALA A 54 2.21 3.05 -6.02
C ALA A 54 1.44 3.90 -4.98
N LYS A 55 0.10 3.85 -4.99
CA LYS A 55 -0.76 4.64 -4.08
C LYS A 55 -0.63 4.22 -2.62
N TYR A 56 -0.27 2.98 -2.33
CA TYR A 56 -0.10 2.48 -0.95
C TYR A 56 1.30 1.99 -0.64
N THR A 57 2.23 2.03 -1.61
CA THR A 57 3.64 1.67 -1.40
C THR A 57 4.55 2.90 -1.48
N ILE A 58 4.99 3.28 -2.67
CA ILE A 58 6.07 4.26 -2.84
C ILE A 58 5.62 5.70 -2.63
N ASN A 59 4.41 6.08 -3.07
CA ASN A 59 3.96 7.46 -2.97
C ASN A 59 3.77 7.93 -1.52
N PRO A 60 3.12 7.15 -0.63
CA PRO A 60 3.10 7.48 0.79
C PRO A 60 4.51 7.59 1.38
N ALA A 61 5.44 6.72 0.98
CA ALA A 61 6.81 6.73 1.48
C ALA A 61 7.58 8.00 1.04
N ILE A 62 7.41 8.43 -0.22
CA ILE A 62 7.95 9.70 -0.74
C ILE A 62 7.35 10.88 0.04
N THR A 63 6.03 10.95 0.16
CA THR A 63 5.33 12.05 0.85
C THR A 63 5.79 12.22 2.29
N HIS A 64 6.05 11.11 3.00
CA HIS A 64 6.48 11.15 4.40
C HIS A 64 8.01 11.19 4.58
N GLY A 65 8.79 11.27 3.50
CA GLY A 65 10.25 11.38 3.59
C GLY A 65 10.97 10.10 4.02
N ILE A 66 10.35 8.95 3.81
CA ILE A 66 10.85 7.62 4.19
C ILE A 66 11.11 6.72 2.97
N GLY A 67 10.87 7.22 1.75
CA GLY A 67 11.02 6.49 0.48
C GLY A 67 12.43 5.97 0.19
N HIS A 68 13.44 6.48 0.90
CA HIS A 68 14.82 6.00 0.83
C HIS A 68 15.04 4.69 1.60
N LEU A 69 14.11 4.28 2.46
CA LEU A 69 14.20 3.06 3.28
C LEU A 69 13.11 2.04 2.96
N VAL A 70 11.92 2.48 2.56
CA VAL A 70 10.75 1.61 2.35
C VAL A 70 9.91 2.06 1.15
N GLY A 71 8.86 1.31 0.84
CA GLY A 71 7.84 1.69 -0.15
C GLY A 71 7.99 1.03 -1.52
N SER A 72 9.03 0.25 -1.77
CA SER A 72 9.23 -0.50 -3.01
C SER A 72 10.26 -1.62 -2.84
N LEU A 73 10.27 -2.55 -3.78
CA LEU A 73 11.28 -3.60 -3.88
C LEU A 73 12.44 -3.09 -4.73
N GLU A 74 13.38 -2.41 -4.09
CA GLU A 74 14.58 -1.86 -4.70
C GLU A 74 15.80 -2.19 -3.84
N VAL A 75 16.95 -2.45 -4.48
CA VAL A 75 18.20 -2.74 -3.77
C VAL A 75 18.56 -1.57 -2.85
N GLY A 76 18.97 -1.89 -1.62
CA GLY A 76 19.32 -0.90 -0.58
C GLY A 76 18.16 -0.47 0.31
N LYS A 77 16.91 -0.83 -0.02
CA LYS A 77 15.76 -0.62 0.87
C LYS A 77 15.58 -1.79 1.84
N LEU A 78 14.86 -1.54 2.94
CA LEU A 78 14.55 -2.55 3.93
C LEU A 78 13.72 -3.68 3.30
N ALA A 79 14.03 -4.92 3.65
CA ALA A 79 13.33 -6.12 3.15
C ALA A 79 11.96 -6.31 3.82
N ASP A 80 11.07 -5.34 3.58
CA ASP A 80 9.65 -5.37 3.96
C ASP A 80 8.84 -5.89 2.78
N ILE A 81 8.50 -7.17 2.81
CA ILE A 81 7.97 -7.90 1.66
C ILE A 81 6.68 -8.60 2.06
N VAL A 82 5.67 -8.50 1.22
CA VAL A 82 4.42 -9.25 1.38
C VAL A 82 4.28 -10.21 0.22
N LEU A 83 4.21 -11.51 0.53
CA LEU A 83 3.99 -12.55 -0.47
C LEU A 83 2.50 -12.88 -0.54
N TRP A 84 2.02 -13.12 -1.76
CA TRP A 84 0.62 -13.39 -2.03
C TRP A 84 0.50 -14.67 -2.84
N ARG A 85 -0.49 -15.50 -2.50
CA ARG A 85 -1.03 -16.45 -3.48
C ARG A 85 -1.87 -15.65 -4.46
N PRO A 86 -1.75 -15.82 -5.80
CA PRO A 86 -2.50 -15.02 -6.76
C PRO A 86 -4.01 -14.99 -6.50
N ALA A 87 -4.62 -16.13 -6.12
CA ALA A 87 -6.04 -16.22 -5.79
C ALA A 87 -6.48 -15.36 -4.59
N PHE A 88 -5.56 -14.94 -3.73
CA PHE A 88 -5.80 -14.12 -2.53
C PHE A 88 -5.15 -12.73 -2.61
N PHE A 89 -4.60 -12.35 -3.77
CA PHE A 89 -3.93 -11.07 -3.96
C PHE A 89 -4.85 -9.90 -3.59
N GLY A 90 -4.35 -9.01 -2.74
CA GLY A 90 -5.10 -7.85 -2.27
C GLY A 90 -6.16 -8.15 -1.19
N VAL A 91 -6.24 -9.40 -0.70
CA VAL A 91 -7.18 -9.81 0.36
C VAL A 91 -6.46 -10.33 1.60
N LYS A 92 -5.80 -11.49 1.48
CA LYS A 92 -5.16 -12.21 2.60
C LYS A 92 -3.76 -12.68 2.16
N PRO A 93 -2.67 -12.03 2.62
CA PRO A 93 -1.31 -12.39 2.21
C PRO A 93 -0.87 -13.77 2.72
N ALA A 94 0.03 -14.42 1.99
CA ALA A 94 0.61 -15.71 2.38
C ALA A 94 1.70 -15.57 3.44
N LEU A 95 2.53 -14.53 3.36
CA LEU A 95 3.63 -14.26 4.30
C LEU A 95 3.83 -12.74 4.39
N ILE A 96 4.11 -12.25 5.59
CA ILE A 96 4.50 -10.86 5.84
C ILE A 96 5.91 -10.90 6.42
N ILE A 97 6.85 -10.30 5.69
CA ILE A 97 8.28 -10.24 6.01
C ILE A 97 8.60 -8.79 6.37
N LYS A 98 9.29 -8.59 7.49
CA LYS A 98 9.73 -7.30 7.99
C LYS A 98 11.24 -7.37 8.22
N GLY A 99 12.00 -6.47 7.58
CA GLY A 99 13.46 -6.45 7.70
C GLY A 99 14.14 -7.81 7.45
N GLY A 100 13.60 -8.62 6.53
CA GLY A 100 14.13 -9.94 6.20
C GLY A 100 13.64 -11.09 7.09
N PHE A 101 12.81 -10.83 8.10
CA PHE A 101 12.27 -11.86 9.01
C PHE A 101 10.75 -11.98 8.88
N ILE A 102 10.20 -13.19 8.99
CA ILE A 102 8.75 -13.38 8.94
C ILE A 102 8.14 -12.84 10.24
N ILE A 103 7.25 -11.86 10.13
CA ILE A 103 6.58 -11.21 11.27
C ILE A 103 5.17 -11.74 11.49
N ALA A 104 4.49 -12.18 10.43
CA ALA A 104 3.17 -12.79 10.51
C ALA A 104 2.89 -13.70 9.31
N ALA A 105 2.15 -14.78 9.55
CA ALA A 105 1.76 -15.75 8.53
C ALA A 105 0.45 -16.46 8.91
N PRO A 106 -0.34 -16.95 7.94
CA PRO A 106 -1.43 -17.88 8.22
C PRO A 106 -0.83 -19.21 8.63
N MET A 107 -1.12 -19.66 9.85
CA MET A 107 -0.62 -20.90 10.42
C MET A 107 -1.78 -21.68 11.03
N GLY A 108 -1.76 -22.99 10.81
CA GLY A 108 -2.70 -23.97 11.32
C GLY A 108 -2.62 -24.23 12.81
N ASP A 109 -3.00 -25.44 13.21
CA ASP A 109 -2.80 -25.95 14.56
C ASP A 109 -1.30 -26.14 14.88
N PRO A 110 -0.75 -25.44 15.90
CA PRO A 110 0.64 -25.58 16.30
C PRO A 110 1.01 -26.96 16.84
N ASN A 111 0.03 -27.76 17.29
CA ASN A 111 0.26 -29.12 17.78
C ASN A 111 0.16 -30.19 16.67
N ALA A 112 -0.20 -29.79 15.45
CA ALA A 112 -0.29 -30.72 14.34
C ALA A 112 1.10 -31.08 13.78
N SER A 113 1.16 -32.15 12.98
CA SER A 113 2.42 -32.66 12.41
C SER A 113 3.07 -31.76 11.35
N ILE A 114 2.29 -30.86 10.74
CA ILE A 114 2.70 -29.89 9.71
C ILE A 114 1.92 -28.58 9.91
N PRO A 115 2.31 -27.44 9.31
CA PRO A 115 1.73 -26.13 9.65
C PRO A 115 0.39 -25.79 8.96
N THR A 116 -0.14 -26.68 8.13
CA THR A 116 -1.35 -26.48 7.30
C THR A 116 -2.68 -27.03 7.84
N PRO A 117 -2.74 -27.99 8.81
CA PRO A 117 -3.97 -28.47 9.40
C PRO A 117 -4.75 -27.36 10.10
N GLN A 118 -6.07 -27.42 10.02
CA GLN A 118 -6.96 -26.38 10.52
C GLN A 118 -6.94 -26.30 12.06
N PRO A 119 -7.22 -25.12 12.66
CA PRO A 119 -7.67 -23.88 12.01
C PRO A 119 -6.53 -22.96 11.56
N VAL A 120 -6.51 -22.61 10.27
CA VAL A 120 -5.52 -21.69 9.69
C VAL A 120 -5.97 -20.25 9.84
N HIS A 121 -5.19 -19.45 10.58
CA HIS A 121 -5.41 -18.02 10.76
C HIS A 121 -4.07 -17.28 10.94
N TYR A 122 -4.08 -15.95 10.81
CA TYR A 122 -2.86 -15.17 11.01
C TYR A 122 -2.38 -15.25 12.45
N ARG A 123 -1.10 -15.58 12.59
CA ARG A 123 -0.41 -15.59 13.87
C ARG A 123 0.86 -14.74 13.77
N PRO A 124 1.25 -14.07 14.86
CA PRO A 124 2.60 -13.49 14.96
C PRO A 124 3.65 -14.59 14.82
N MET A 125 4.70 -14.31 14.05
CA MET A 125 5.84 -15.20 13.84
C MET A 125 7.06 -14.69 14.61
N PHE A 126 8.19 -15.40 14.55
CA PHE A 126 9.39 -15.06 15.32
C PHE A 126 9.86 -13.61 15.16
N GLY A 127 9.64 -12.96 14.01
CA GLY A 127 9.99 -11.55 13.78
C GLY A 127 9.17 -10.57 14.62
N ALA A 128 8.06 -11.00 15.21
CA ALA A 128 7.21 -10.18 16.08
C ALA A 128 7.62 -10.23 17.57
N PHE A 129 8.63 -11.02 17.94
CA PHE A 129 8.98 -11.27 19.34
C PHE A 129 10.40 -10.84 19.69
N GLY A 130 10.61 -10.49 20.97
CA GLY A 130 11.91 -10.21 21.56
C GLY A 130 12.77 -9.21 20.78
N GLY A 131 14.08 -9.44 20.76
CA GLY A 131 15.04 -8.60 20.04
C GLY A 131 14.85 -8.59 18.51
N ALA A 132 14.19 -9.59 17.94
CA ALA A 132 13.92 -9.64 16.49
C ALA A 132 13.01 -8.49 16.05
N LEU A 133 12.01 -8.13 16.86
CA LEU A 133 11.15 -6.98 16.59
C LEU A 133 11.96 -5.68 16.52
N ALA A 134 12.88 -5.49 17.46
CA ALA A 134 13.74 -4.31 17.54
C ALA A 134 14.73 -4.23 16.36
N ALA A 135 15.32 -5.37 15.97
CA ALA A 135 16.31 -5.47 14.89
C ALA A 135 15.72 -5.39 13.48
N THR A 136 14.42 -5.65 13.30
CA THR A 136 13.76 -5.69 11.97
C THR A 136 12.89 -4.47 11.69
N CYS A 137 12.58 -3.67 12.71
CA CYS A 137 11.68 -2.53 12.60
C CYS A 137 12.39 -1.19 12.77
N LEU A 138 11.90 -0.18 12.05
CA LEU A 138 12.36 1.20 12.15
C LEU A 138 11.34 2.05 12.89
N THR A 139 11.79 2.99 13.70
CA THR A 139 10.99 4.11 14.21
C THR A 139 11.47 5.37 13.50
N PHE A 140 10.58 5.98 12.71
CA PHE A 140 10.89 7.21 12.00
C PHE A 140 10.72 8.43 12.92
N VAL A 141 11.73 9.29 12.97
CA VAL A 141 11.79 10.49 13.82
C VAL A 141 12.22 11.71 13.01
N SER A 142 12.14 12.90 13.59
CA SER A 142 12.71 14.10 12.96
C SER A 142 14.24 14.06 13.01
N LYS A 143 14.89 14.67 12.02
CA LYS A 143 16.36 14.83 12.01
C LYS A 143 16.86 15.60 13.24
N ALA A 144 16.09 16.58 13.71
CA ALA A 144 16.42 17.35 14.91
C ALA A 144 16.41 16.47 16.17
N ALA A 145 15.38 15.64 16.35
CA ALA A 145 15.30 14.73 17.50
C ALA A 145 16.46 13.74 17.51
N LEU A 146 16.77 13.13 16.35
CA LEU A 146 17.86 12.16 16.23
C LEU A 146 19.23 12.79 16.54
N ASN A 147 19.46 14.03 16.13
CA ASN A 147 20.74 14.72 16.35
C ASN A 147 20.91 15.31 17.76
N SER A 148 19.81 15.46 18.51
CA SER A 148 19.83 16.13 19.82
C SER A 148 20.33 15.24 20.98
N GLY A 149 20.44 13.93 20.77
CA GLY A 149 20.68 12.95 21.85
C GLY A 149 19.48 12.74 22.79
N ALA A 150 18.39 13.50 22.64
CA ALA A 150 17.23 13.43 23.52
C ALA A 150 16.50 12.07 23.48
N LEU A 151 16.71 11.28 22.43
CA LEU A 151 16.09 9.95 22.28
C LEU A 151 16.83 8.87 23.08
N ASP A 152 18.09 9.09 23.47
CA ASP A 152 18.93 8.09 24.14
C ASP A 152 18.39 7.73 25.53
N THR A 153 17.75 8.70 26.20
CA THR A 153 17.17 8.52 27.54
C THR A 153 15.86 7.73 27.53
N LEU A 154 15.26 7.50 26.37
CA LEU A 154 13.95 6.85 26.23
C LEU A 154 14.02 5.31 26.23
N GLY A 155 15.21 4.72 26.27
CA GLY A 155 15.40 3.26 26.28
C GLY A 155 14.86 2.58 25.01
N LEU A 156 14.95 3.26 23.86
CA LEU A 156 14.44 2.73 22.59
C LEU A 156 15.36 1.65 22.06
N HIS A 157 14.81 0.46 21.78
CA HIS A 157 15.57 -0.65 21.20
C HIS A 157 15.44 -0.75 19.67
N ARG A 158 14.37 -0.19 19.10
CA ARG A 158 14.15 -0.20 17.64
C ARG A 158 15.15 0.74 16.96
N MET A 159 15.58 0.34 15.76
CA MET A 159 16.39 1.21 14.89
C MET A 159 15.67 2.53 14.63
N LEU A 160 16.37 3.65 14.76
CA LEU A 160 15.83 4.98 14.52
C LEU A 160 16.27 5.49 13.14
N ALA A 161 15.35 6.11 12.40
CA ALA A 161 15.67 6.73 11.11
C ALA A 161 15.05 8.12 11.00
N ALA A 162 15.84 9.09 10.54
CA ALA A 162 15.33 10.43 10.31
C ALA A 162 14.51 10.51 9.01
N VAL A 163 13.33 11.13 9.08
CA VAL A 163 12.61 11.56 7.87
C VAL A 163 13.41 12.67 7.16
N ARG A 164 13.37 12.70 5.83
CA ARG A 164 14.06 13.71 5.02
C ARG A 164 13.30 14.08 3.75
N ASP A 165 13.70 15.17 3.10
CA ASP A 165 13.22 15.57 1.77
C ASP A 165 11.69 15.81 1.67
N THR A 166 11.04 16.25 2.76
CA THR A 166 9.59 16.49 2.78
C THR A 166 9.16 17.91 2.37
N ARG A 167 10.11 18.78 2.02
CA ARG A 167 9.85 20.21 1.72
C ARG A 167 9.89 20.55 0.23
N THR A 168 10.49 19.68 -0.58
CA THR A 168 10.65 19.86 -2.03
C THR A 168 9.74 18.94 -2.84
N VAL A 169 9.14 17.92 -2.21
CA VAL A 169 8.19 17.00 -2.85
C VAL A 169 6.97 17.76 -3.36
N SER A 170 6.63 17.51 -4.61
CA SER A 170 5.50 18.05 -5.34
C SER A 170 4.61 16.93 -5.87
N LYS A 171 3.49 17.28 -6.52
CA LYS A 171 2.65 16.31 -7.21
C LYS A 171 3.41 15.53 -8.28
N ARG A 172 4.39 16.16 -8.94
CA ARG A 172 5.17 15.57 -10.04
C ARG A 172 6.10 14.45 -9.59
N ASP A 173 6.43 14.40 -8.30
CA ASP A 173 7.27 13.35 -7.73
C ASP A 173 6.49 12.07 -7.40
N LEU A 174 5.15 12.10 -7.51
CA LEU A 174 4.31 10.94 -7.23
C LEU A 174 4.30 9.97 -8.42
N ILE A 175 4.99 8.85 -8.24
CA ILE A 175 5.16 7.79 -9.24
C ILE A 175 3.80 7.35 -9.80
N HIS A 176 3.66 7.48 -11.13
CA HIS A 176 2.46 7.18 -11.94
C HIS A 176 1.18 7.96 -11.55
N ASN A 177 1.29 8.97 -10.69
CA ASN A 177 0.17 9.68 -10.08
C ASN A 177 0.45 11.19 -10.01
N ASP A 178 1.04 11.74 -11.05
CA ASP A 178 1.54 13.11 -11.17
C ASP A 178 0.58 14.10 -11.87
N ALA A 179 -0.57 13.61 -12.36
CA ALA A 179 -1.54 14.44 -13.06
C ALA A 179 -2.01 15.66 -12.25
N LEU A 180 -2.05 16.82 -12.90
CA LEU A 180 -2.46 18.11 -12.36
C LEU A 180 -3.55 18.74 -13.26
N PRO A 181 -4.72 18.09 -13.43
CA PRO A 181 -5.82 18.70 -14.17
C PRO A 181 -6.35 19.93 -13.44
N LYS A 182 -6.94 20.87 -14.18
CA LYS A 182 -7.74 21.93 -13.56
C LYS A 182 -9.02 21.31 -13.02
N ILE A 183 -9.18 21.32 -11.70
CA ILE A 183 -10.39 20.83 -11.03
C ILE A 183 -11.34 21.99 -10.79
N ASP A 184 -12.54 21.89 -11.31
CA ASP A 184 -13.65 22.79 -11.04
C ASP A 184 -14.76 22.00 -10.31
N VAL A 185 -15.31 22.56 -9.23
CA VAL A 185 -16.42 21.97 -8.45
C VAL A 185 -17.54 22.98 -8.36
N ASP A 186 -18.73 22.62 -8.84
CA ASP A 186 -19.90 23.47 -8.74
C ASP A 186 -20.39 23.54 -7.28
N PRO A 187 -20.55 24.74 -6.68
CA PRO A 187 -20.91 24.89 -5.26
C PRO A 187 -22.37 24.54 -4.95
N GLN A 188 -23.25 24.44 -5.95
CA GLN A 188 -24.66 24.13 -5.79
C GLN A 188 -24.97 22.67 -6.11
N THR A 189 -24.41 22.15 -7.21
CA THR A 189 -24.72 20.79 -7.71
C THR A 189 -23.68 19.75 -7.32
N TYR A 190 -22.49 20.18 -6.88
CA TYR A 190 -21.32 19.34 -6.61
C TYR A 190 -20.80 18.58 -7.83
N GLU A 191 -21.17 19.00 -9.06
CA GLU A 191 -20.53 18.50 -10.27
C GLU A 191 -19.03 18.77 -10.23
N VAL A 192 -18.25 17.73 -10.47
CA VAL A 192 -16.79 17.82 -10.53
C VAL A 192 -16.34 17.70 -11.97
N ARG A 193 -15.51 18.64 -12.43
CA ARG A 193 -14.90 18.62 -13.76
C ARG A 193 -13.39 18.62 -13.67
N ALA A 194 -12.74 17.87 -14.55
CA ALA A 194 -11.30 17.93 -14.78
C ALA A 194 -11.06 18.38 -16.23
N ASP A 195 -10.38 19.51 -16.40
CA ASP A 195 -10.12 20.11 -17.72
C ASP A 195 -11.43 20.28 -18.54
N GLY A 196 -12.50 20.71 -17.87
CA GLY A 196 -13.85 20.89 -18.46
C GLY A 196 -14.68 19.59 -18.59
N VAL A 197 -14.06 18.43 -18.47
CA VAL A 197 -14.72 17.12 -18.62
C VAL A 197 -15.39 16.70 -17.30
N LEU A 198 -16.70 16.42 -17.34
CA LEU A 198 -17.46 15.94 -16.19
C LEU A 198 -16.93 14.58 -15.68
N LEU A 199 -16.62 14.53 -14.38
CA LEU A 199 -16.20 13.31 -13.69
C LEU A 199 -17.39 12.69 -12.98
N THR A 200 -18.00 11.68 -13.60
CA THR A 200 -19.08 10.89 -13.00
C THR A 200 -18.88 9.39 -13.23
N CYS A 201 -19.45 8.56 -12.37
CA CYS A 201 -19.54 7.12 -12.56
C CYS A 201 -20.63 6.51 -11.67
N GLU A 202 -21.31 5.49 -12.19
CA GLU A 202 -22.32 4.76 -11.41
C GLU A 202 -21.70 4.01 -10.22
N PRO A 203 -22.42 3.85 -9.10
CA PRO A 203 -22.00 2.99 -8.01
C PRO A 203 -21.92 1.52 -8.46
N ALA A 204 -21.00 0.75 -7.87
CA ALA A 204 -20.90 -0.69 -8.14
C ALA A 204 -21.72 -1.47 -7.11
N ALA A 205 -22.65 -2.32 -7.58
CA ALA A 205 -23.48 -3.15 -6.71
C ALA A 205 -22.72 -4.32 -6.07
N ILE A 206 -21.70 -4.85 -6.77
CA ILE A 206 -20.90 -6.00 -6.34
C ILE A 206 -19.42 -5.66 -6.54
N LEU A 207 -18.58 -6.07 -5.58
CA LEU A 207 -17.13 -5.90 -5.64
C LEU A 207 -16.40 -7.24 -5.58
N PRO A 208 -15.26 -7.38 -6.27
CA PRO A 208 -14.34 -8.48 -6.03
C PRO A 208 -13.71 -8.33 -4.63
N LEU A 209 -12.96 -9.34 -4.20
CA LEU A 209 -12.20 -9.27 -2.93
C LEU A 209 -13.10 -9.00 -1.71
N ALA A 210 -14.33 -9.54 -1.73
CA ALA A 210 -15.36 -9.34 -0.70
C ALA A 210 -15.94 -10.70 -0.25
N GLN A 211 -17.25 -10.92 -0.43
CA GLN A 211 -18.03 -12.06 0.10
C GLN A 211 -17.41 -13.46 -0.13
N ARG A 212 -16.61 -13.64 -1.20
CA ARG A 212 -15.91 -14.91 -1.47
C ARG A 212 -14.84 -15.25 -0.42
N TYR A 213 -14.27 -14.26 0.26
CA TYR A 213 -13.04 -14.42 1.04
C TYR A 213 -13.21 -14.20 2.55
N PHE A 214 -14.28 -13.55 2.97
CA PHE A 214 -14.51 -13.19 4.36
C PHE A 214 -15.69 -13.97 4.91
N LEU A 215 -15.53 -14.46 6.15
CA LEU A 215 -16.60 -15.16 6.86
C LEU A 215 -17.72 -14.19 7.28
N PHE A 216 -17.36 -12.91 7.46
CA PHE A 216 -18.23 -11.78 7.80
C PHE A 216 -17.83 -10.55 6.99
#